data_AF-A0A822BIV8-F1
#
_entry.id   AF-A0A822BIV8-F1
#
_cell.length_a   1.000
_cell.length_b   1.000
_cell.length_c   1.000
_cell.angle_alpha   90.00
_cell.angle_beta   90.00
_cell.angle_gamma   90.00
#
_symmetry.space_group_name_H-M   'P 1'
#
loop_
_entity.id
_entity.type
_entity.pdbx_description
1 polymer ?
#
loop_
_entity_poly.entity_id
_entity_poly.type
_entity_poly.pdbx_seq_one_letter_code
_entity_poly.pdbx_strand_id
1 'polypeptide(L)'
;FVKKQYPTVKYLLSVCTGSLMVAAAGVLDGRKATSNKFAWSQTTVHKTVDWIPKARWVVDGNIWSSSGVAAGMDMTYAFIATIFSPDIAKELANKMEYEPHTNSEWDPFYEIWNLPPK
;
A
#
# COMPACT_ATOMS: atom_id res chain seq x y z
N PHE A 1 -15.56 -2.76 12.89
CA PHE A 1 -14.38 -3.41 13.48
C PHE A 1 -13.09 -2.61 13.23
N VAL A 2 -12.65 -2.40 11.98
CA VAL A 2 -11.38 -1.70 11.64
C VAL A 2 -11.21 -0.36 12.36
N LYS A 3 -12.22 0.52 12.32
CA LYS A 3 -12.21 1.82 13.03
C LYS A 3 -11.89 1.71 14.53
N LYS A 4 -12.35 0.63 15.18
CA LYS A 4 -12.12 0.37 16.61
C LYS A 4 -10.71 -0.16 16.89
N GLN A 5 -10.11 -0.89 15.95
CA GLN A 5 -8.77 -1.46 16.11
C GLN A 5 -7.65 -0.51 15.71
N TYR A 6 -7.88 0.38 14.73
CA TYR A 6 -6.84 1.31 14.28
C TYR A 6 -6.13 2.09 15.40
N PRO A 7 -6.81 2.68 16.42
CA PRO A 7 -6.11 3.43 17.46
C PRO A 7 -5.26 2.57 18.40
N THR A 8 -5.37 1.23 18.35
CA THR A 8 -4.59 0.32 19.23
C THR A 8 -3.35 -0.25 18.55
N VAL A 9 -3.20 -0.07 17.22
CA VAL A 9 -2.06 -0.61 16.46
C VAL A 9 -1.00 0.46 16.22
N LYS A 10 0.27 0.05 16.25
CA LYS A 10 1.39 0.95 15.91
C LYS A 10 1.40 1.28 14.42
N TYR A 11 1.17 0.29 13.57
CA TYR A 11 1.16 0.41 12.12
C TYR A 11 -0.08 -0.30 11.55
N LEU A 12 -0.63 0.25 10.47
CA LEU A 12 -1.66 -0.37 9.68
C LEU A 12 -1.14 -0.59 8.26
N LEU A 13 -1.06 -1.84 7.84
CA LEU A 13 -0.68 -2.22 6.49
C LEU A 13 -1.92 -2.76 5.77
N SER A 14 -2.11 -2.34 4.52
CA SER A 14 -3.16 -2.88 3.65
C SER A 14 -2.61 -3.19 2.27
N VAL A 15 -3.09 -4.28 1.69
CA VAL A 15 -2.72 -4.71 0.33
C VAL A 15 -4.00 -4.83 -0.48
N CYS A 16 -3.94 -4.44 -1.75
CA CYS A 16 -5.04 -4.61 -2.69
C CYS A 16 -6.32 -3.92 -2.18
N THR A 17 -7.46 -4.58 -2.29
CA THR A 17 -8.76 -4.09 -1.79
C THR A 17 -8.86 -4.02 -0.27
N GLY A 18 -7.83 -4.41 0.48
CA GLY A 18 -7.75 -4.11 1.91
C GLY A 18 -7.89 -2.62 2.20
N SER A 19 -7.33 -1.77 1.32
CA SER A 19 -7.46 -0.31 1.41
C SER A 19 -8.92 0.18 1.31
N LEU A 20 -9.79 -0.49 0.55
CA LEU A 20 -11.23 -0.20 0.51
C LEU A 20 -11.87 -0.39 1.89
N MET A 21 -11.53 -1.47 2.59
CA MET A 21 -12.06 -1.74 3.94
C MET A 21 -11.58 -0.71 4.97
N VAL A 22 -10.35 -0.23 4.81
CA VAL A 22 -9.76 0.81 5.68
C VAL A 22 -10.37 2.19 5.37
N ALA A 23 -10.60 2.49 4.09
CA ALA A 23 -11.31 3.70 3.64
C ALA A 23 -12.76 3.71 4.15
N ALA A 24 -13.50 2.61 3.98
CA ALA A 24 -14.88 2.48 4.45
C ALA A 24 -15.02 2.63 5.98
N ALA A 25 -13.94 2.37 6.73
CA ALA A 25 -13.89 2.60 8.17
C ALA A 25 -13.61 4.07 8.56
N GLY A 26 -13.34 4.95 7.59
CA GLY A 26 -12.96 6.36 7.79
C GLY A 26 -11.52 6.57 8.26
N VAL A 27 -10.69 5.53 8.22
CA VAL A 27 -9.30 5.60 8.70
C VAL A 27 -8.38 6.32 7.71
N LEU A 28 -8.75 6.33 6.43
CA LEU A 28 -8.00 7.01 5.36
C LEU A 28 -8.53 8.43 5.04
N ASP A 29 -9.51 8.95 5.78
CA ASP A 29 -10.07 10.27 5.51
C ASP A 29 -8.99 11.36 5.63
N GLY A 30 -8.77 12.11 4.55
CA GLY A 30 -7.73 13.14 4.44
C GLY A 30 -6.30 12.60 4.30
N ARG A 31 -6.13 11.29 4.07
CA ARG A 31 -4.81 10.62 4.00
C ARG A 31 -4.48 10.20 2.58
N LYS A 32 -3.19 10.10 2.27
CA LYS A 32 -2.68 9.48 1.04
C LYS A 32 -2.75 7.97 1.13
N ALA A 33 -3.26 7.33 0.10
CA ALA A 33 -3.29 5.87 0.01
C ALA A 33 -3.28 5.39 -1.44
N THR A 34 -2.99 4.13 -1.69
CA THR A 34 -3.18 3.46 -2.99
C THR A 34 -3.94 2.16 -2.82
N SER A 35 -4.33 1.57 -3.94
CA SER A 35 -4.99 0.28 -4.06
C SER A 35 -4.56 -0.40 -5.36
N ASN A 36 -4.91 -1.66 -5.51
CA ASN A 36 -4.67 -2.41 -6.74
C ASN A 36 -5.38 -1.76 -7.94
N LYS A 37 -4.73 -1.84 -9.10
CA LYS A 37 -5.15 -1.11 -10.30
C LYS A 37 -6.42 -1.70 -10.93
N PHE A 38 -6.60 -3.01 -10.79
CA PHE A 38 -7.79 -3.73 -11.27
C PHE A 38 -9.09 -3.24 -10.60
N ALA A 39 -9.11 -3.14 -9.27
CA ALA A 39 -10.28 -2.70 -8.50
C ALA A 39 -10.25 -1.19 -8.15
N TRP A 40 -9.53 -0.39 -8.94
CA TRP A 40 -9.31 1.02 -8.63
C TRP A 40 -10.61 1.83 -8.57
N SER A 41 -11.48 1.68 -9.58
CA SER A 41 -12.76 2.38 -9.65
C SER A 41 -13.68 2.05 -8.47
N GLN A 42 -13.69 0.79 -8.03
CA GLN A 42 -14.46 0.33 -6.88
C GLN A 42 -13.90 0.85 -5.56
N THR A 43 -12.57 0.95 -5.44
CA THR A 43 -11.92 1.40 -4.20
C THR A 43 -12.02 2.93 -4.03
N THR A 44 -11.84 3.68 -5.11
CA THR A 44 -11.73 5.15 -5.09
C THR A 44 -13.07 5.88 -5.08
N VAL A 45 -14.16 5.18 -4.76
CA VAL A 45 -15.47 5.80 -4.47
C VAL A 45 -15.41 6.65 -3.19
N HIS A 46 -14.49 6.35 -2.28
CA HIS A 46 -14.22 7.12 -1.06
C HIS A 46 -13.38 8.37 -1.38
N LYS A 47 -14.04 9.49 -1.72
CA LYS A 47 -13.41 10.72 -2.22
C LYS A 47 -12.67 11.57 -1.18
N THR A 48 -12.84 11.26 0.10
CA THR A 48 -12.10 11.91 1.21
C THR A 48 -10.64 11.46 1.27
N VAL A 49 -10.30 10.34 0.63
CA VAL A 49 -8.94 9.79 0.58
C VAL A 49 -8.18 10.38 -0.61
N ASP A 50 -6.93 10.78 -0.41
CA ASP A 50 -6.04 11.25 -1.46
C ASP A 50 -5.37 10.06 -2.20
N TRP A 51 -6.14 9.39 -3.07
CA TRP A 51 -5.74 8.16 -3.77
C TRP A 51 -4.63 8.35 -4.79
N ILE A 52 -3.46 7.71 -4.63
CA ILE A 52 -2.30 7.78 -5.53
C ILE A 52 -2.33 6.66 -6.60
N PRO A 53 -2.82 6.91 -7.83
CA PRO A 53 -3.06 5.92 -8.87
C PRO A 53 -1.81 5.19 -9.33
N LYS A 54 -0.69 5.90 -9.53
CA LYS A 54 0.54 5.32 -10.07
C LYS A 54 1.42 4.65 -9.01
N ALA A 55 1.18 4.91 -7.72
CA ALA A 55 2.01 4.36 -6.66
C ALA A 55 1.83 2.85 -6.52
N ARG A 56 2.96 2.15 -6.42
CA ARG A 56 3.09 0.75 -6.02
C ARG A 56 2.74 0.58 -4.54
N TRP A 57 3.24 1.47 -3.70
CA TRP A 57 2.76 1.65 -2.33
C TRP A 57 2.86 3.10 -1.88
N VAL A 58 2.11 3.44 -0.84
CA VAL A 58 2.05 4.77 -0.23
C VAL A 58 2.23 4.62 1.27
N VAL A 59 3.07 5.49 1.84
CA VAL A 59 3.25 5.64 3.28
C VAL A 59 2.72 7.02 3.69
N ASP A 60 1.75 7.04 4.60
CA ASP A 60 1.24 8.26 5.23
C ASP A 60 1.20 8.04 6.75
N GLY A 61 2.16 8.64 7.45
CA GLY A 61 2.36 8.42 8.88
C GLY A 61 2.57 6.94 9.21
N ASN A 62 1.66 6.35 9.99
CA ASN A 62 1.70 4.93 10.36
C ASN A 62 0.88 4.01 9.44
N ILE A 63 0.33 4.52 8.35
CA ILE A 63 -0.47 3.77 7.38
C ILE A 63 0.36 3.49 6.14
N TRP A 64 0.41 2.22 5.77
CA TRP A 64 1.08 1.70 4.58
C TRP A 64 0.03 1.01 3.71
N SER A 65 -0.12 1.45 2.48
CA SER A 65 -1.09 0.86 1.53
C SER A 65 -0.37 0.50 0.24
N SER A 66 -0.63 -0.70 -0.30
CA SER A 66 -0.04 -1.13 -1.57
C SER A 66 -1.08 -1.52 -2.60
N SER A 67 -0.62 -1.59 -3.84
CA SER A 67 -1.39 -2.02 -5.00
C SER A 67 -1.72 -3.52 -4.99
N GLY A 68 -1.34 -4.26 -6.04
CA GLY A 68 -1.56 -5.71 -6.12
C GLY A 68 -0.62 -6.51 -5.23
N VAL A 69 -0.66 -7.83 -5.38
CA VAL A 69 0.10 -8.79 -4.55
C VAL A 69 1.61 -8.51 -4.59
N ALA A 70 2.21 -8.38 -5.78
CA ALA A 70 3.64 -8.09 -5.92
C ALA A 70 4.03 -6.77 -5.25
N ALA A 71 3.19 -5.74 -5.39
CA ALA A 71 3.40 -4.46 -4.71
C ALA A 71 3.29 -4.58 -3.18
N GLY A 72 2.45 -5.48 -2.66
CA GLY A 72 2.39 -5.81 -1.24
C GLY A 72 3.64 -6.51 -0.71
N MET A 73 4.25 -7.38 -1.49
CA MET A 73 5.52 -8.01 -1.13
C MET A 73 6.64 -6.95 -1.04
N ASP A 74 6.73 -6.06 -2.03
CA ASP A 74 7.71 -4.96 -2.02
C ASP A 74 7.47 -3.95 -0.91
N MET A 75 6.22 -3.58 -0.65
CA MET A 75 5.87 -2.74 0.49
C MET A 75 6.29 -3.39 1.80
N THR A 76 6.13 -4.71 1.93
CA THR A 76 6.53 -5.45 3.14
C THR A 76 8.06 -5.47 3.29
N TYR A 77 8.80 -5.66 2.19
CA TYR A 77 10.26 -5.53 2.19
C TYR A 77 10.69 -4.13 2.64
N ALA A 78 10.11 -3.08 2.06
CA ALA A 78 10.39 -1.69 2.42
C ALA A 78 10.01 -1.39 3.89
N PHE A 79 8.89 -1.94 4.36
CA PHE A 79 8.47 -1.81 5.75
C PHE A 79 9.49 -2.45 6.71
N ILE A 80 9.94 -3.68 6.42
CA ILE A 80 10.94 -4.36 7.25
C ILE A 80 12.26 -3.55 7.28
N ALA A 81 12.69 -3.06 6.12
CA ALA A 81 13.89 -2.24 6.00
C ALA A 81 13.80 -0.95 6.83
N THR A 82 12.61 -0.34 6.88
CA THR A 82 12.36 0.93 7.57
C THR A 82 12.21 0.75 9.08
N ILE A 83 11.51 -0.31 9.52
CA ILE A 83 11.14 -0.49 10.93
C ILE A 83 12.18 -1.29 11.72
N PHE A 84 12.89 -2.22 11.07
CA PHE A 84 13.87 -3.07 11.73
C PHE A 84 15.29 -2.73 11.27
N SER A 85 15.67 -3.16 10.07
CA SER A 85 16.92 -2.74 9.42
C SER A 85 16.95 -3.17 7.95
N PRO A 86 17.70 -2.46 7.09
CA PRO A 86 17.95 -2.89 5.72
C PRO A 86 18.59 -4.27 5.61
N ASP A 87 19.48 -4.62 6.55
CA ASP A 87 20.18 -5.92 6.55
C ASP A 87 19.22 -7.09 6.78
N ILE A 88 18.28 -6.95 7.72
CA ILE A 88 17.25 -7.98 7.98
C ILE A 88 16.34 -8.13 6.76
N ALA A 89 15.92 -7.03 6.14
CA ALA A 89 15.10 -7.08 4.94
C ALA A 89 15.82 -7.83 3.81
N LYS A 90 17.10 -7.51 3.57
CA LYS A 90 17.93 -8.14 2.55
C LYS A 90 18.17 -9.63 2.84
N GLU A 91 18.43 -10.00 4.09
CA GLU A 91 18.58 -11.40 4.50
C GLU A 91 17.31 -12.21 4.21
N LEU A 92 16.14 -11.66 4.55
CA LEU A 92 14.86 -12.32 4.29
C LEU A 92 14.57 -12.44 2.79
N ALA A 93 14.83 -11.38 2.01
CA ALA A 93 14.68 -11.42 0.56
C ALA A 93 15.56 -12.50 -0.07
N ASN A 94 16.83 -12.60 0.34
CA ASN A 94 17.75 -13.64 -0.12
C ASN A 94 17.26 -15.05 0.24
N LYS A 95 16.77 -15.27 1.46
CA LYS A 95 16.22 -16.58 1.89
C LYS A 95 14.97 -16.98 1.11
N MET A 96 14.19 -16.00 0.66
CA MET A 96 12.99 -16.22 -0.14
C MET A 96 13.28 -16.28 -1.65
N GLU A 97 14.53 -16.06 -2.07
CA GLU A 97 14.92 -15.88 -3.47
C GLU A 97 14.06 -14.80 -4.16
N TYR A 98 13.78 -13.73 -3.42
CA TYR A 98 12.91 -12.64 -3.84
C TYR A 98 13.72 -11.40 -4.21
N GLU A 99 13.53 -10.90 -5.43
CA GLU A 99 14.11 -9.63 -5.89
C GLU A 99 13.05 -8.50 -5.74
N PRO A 100 13.17 -7.63 -4.73
CA PRO A 100 12.17 -6.60 -4.47
C PRO A 100 12.31 -5.40 -5.43
N HIS A 101 11.19 -4.89 -5.94
CA HIS A 101 11.15 -3.56 -6.54
C HIS A 101 11.06 -2.48 -5.46
N THR A 102 12.11 -1.66 -5.36
CA THR A 102 12.26 -0.66 -4.28
C THR A 102 11.73 0.73 -4.62
N ASN A 103 11.21 0.94 -5.83
CA ASN A 103 10.58 2.21 -6.22
C ASN A 103 9.06 2.19 -5.92
N SER A 104 8.64 2.97 -4.92
CA SER A 104 7.23 3.10 -4.52
C SER A 104 6.33 3.75 -5.55
N GLU A 105 6.89 4.54 -6.46
CA GLU A 105 6.14 5.33 -7.45
C GLU A 105 5.97 4.60 -8.78
N TRP A 106 6.61 3.44 -8.94
CA TRP A 106 6.60 2.68 -10.16
C TRP A 106 5.62 1.50 -10.09
N ASP A 107 4.42 1.69 -10.63
CA ASP A 107 3.44 0.62 -10.85
C ASP A 107 3.04 0.58 -12.34
N PRO A 108 3.60 -0.33 -13.15
CA PRO A 108 3.30 -0.37 -14.59
C PRO A 108 1.85 -0.76 -14.90
N PHE A 109 1.14 -1.36 -13.94
CA PHE A 109 -0.26 -1.74 -14.13
C PHE A 109 -1.19 -0.53 -14.15
N TYR A 110 -0.73 0.63 -13.70
CA TYR A 110 -1.44 1.91 -13.84
C TYR A 110 -1.80 2.19 -15.31
N GLU A 111 -0.87 1.94 -16.25
CA GLU A 111 -1.09 2.15 -17.69
C GLU A 111 -2.01 1.08 -18.28
N ILE A 112 -1.82 -0.18 -17.88
CA ILE A 112 -2.63 -1.32 -18.34
C ILE A 112 -4.12 -1.13 -18.02
N TRP A 113 -4.42 -0.59 -16.83
CA TRP A 113 -5.79 -0.33 -16.40
C TRP A 113 -6.28 1.09 -16.71
N ASN A 114 -5.51 1.86 -17.50
CA ASN A 114 -5.84 3.22 -17.96
C ASN A 114 -6.35 4.12 -16.83
N LEU A 115 -5.65 4.09 -15.70
CA LEU A 115 -5.99 4.91 -14.55
C LEU A 115 -5.69 6.40 -14.81
N PRO A 116 -6.24 7.33 -14.02
CA PRO A 116 -5.98 8.77 -14.20
C PRO A 116 -4.58 9.17 -13.66
N PRO A 117 -3.86 10.12 -14.30
CA PRO A 117 -2.44 10.45 -14.00
C PRO A 117 -2.12 10.83 -12.55
N LYS A 118 -3.16 11.20 -11.80
CA LYS A 118 -3.13 12.02 -10.59
C LYS A 118 -2.58 13.41 -10.80
#